data_AF-A0A930T304-F1
#
_entry.id   AF-A0A930T304-F1
#
_cell.length_a   1.000
_cell.length_b   1.000
_cell.length_c   1.000
_cell.angle_alpha   90.00
_cell.angle_beta   90.00
_cell.angle_gamma   90.00
#
_symmetry.space_group_name_H-M   'P 1'
#
loop_
_entity.id
_entity.type
_entity.pdbx_description
1 polymer ?
#
loop_
_entity_poly.entity_id
_entity_poly.type
_entity_poly.pdbx_seq_one_letter_code
_entity_poly.pdbx_strand_id
1 'polypeptide(L)' 'MRIIQTKGIINNGEINIKIPQEINNGEVDIVIIAEEELDEFDLRYQLLQEKGYYNHDKILDIIKEIKLEMLEENNNNA' A
#
# COMPACT_ATOMS: atom_id res chain seq x y z
N MET A 1 0.82 29.48 10.74
CA MET A 1 0.34 28.34 9.95
C MET A 1 -1.03 27.93 10.48
N ARG A 2 -2.04 27.85 9.62
CA ARG A 2 -3.41 27.45 9.99
C ARG A 2 -3.85 26.38 9.01
N ILE A 3 -4.31 25.25 9.52
CA ILE A 3 -4.86 24.16 8.70
C ILE A 3 -6.37 24.34 8.65
N ILE A 4 -6.96 24.26 7.46
CA ILE A 4 -8.41 24.30 7.26
C ILE A 4 -8.83 22.98 6.65
N GLN A 5 -9.58 22.20 7.42
CA GLN A 5 -10.19 20.97 6.93
C GLN A 5 -11.54 21.32 6.29
N THR A 6 -11.68 21.03 5.01
CA THR A 6 -12.92 21.24 4.23
C THR A 6 -13.19 20.02 3.38
N LYS A 7 -14.43 19.87 2.93
CA LYS A 7 -14.83 18.77 2.04
C LYS A 7 -14.76 19.27 0.59
N GLY A 8 -13.93 18.62 -0.21
CA GLY A 8 -13.94 18.76 -1.66
C GLY A 8 -14.82 17.69 -2.31
N ILE A 9 -15.32 17.97 -3.51
CA ILE A 9 -15.98 16.96 -4.35
C ILE A 9 -15.03 16.63 -5.50
N ILE A 10 -14.77 15.34 -5.70
CA ILE A 10 -13.94 14.83 -6.80
C ILE A 10 -14.86 14.45 -7.96
N ASN A 11 -14.64 15.03 -9.14
CA ASN A 11 -15.34 14.68 -10.37
C ASN A 11 -14.32 14.59 -11.51
N ASN A 12 -14.23 13.46 -12.19
CA ASN A 12 -13.30 13.22 -13.32
C ASN A 12 -11.82 13.55 -13.01
N GLY A 13 -11.36 13.28 -11.79
CA GLY A 13 -9.99 13.57 -11.37
C GLY A 13 -9.74 15.03 -10.96
N GLU A 14 -10.75 15.90 -11.05
CA GLU A 14 -10.67 17.28 -10.59
C GLU A 14 -11.30 17.43 -9.19
N ILE A 15 -10.60 18.11 -8.28
CA ILE A 15 -11.07 18.37 -6.94
C ILE A 15 -11.63 19.80 -6.88
N ASN A 16 -12.94 19.93 -6.67
CA ASN A 16 -13.60 21.21 -6.46
C ASN A 16 -13.74 21.49 -4.96
N ILE A 17 -13.07 22.55 -4.48
CA ILE A 17 -13.10 22.98 -3.08
C ILE A 17 -13.57 24.42 -3.00
N LYS A 18 -14.50 24.69 -2.08
CA LYS A 18 -14.90 26.06 -1.74
C LYS A 18 -14.02 26.58 -0.61
N ILE A 19 -13.12 27.50 -0.93
CA ILE A 19 -12.24 28.15 0.05
C ILE A 19 -12.97 29.36 0.67
N PRO A 20 -12.91 29.59 1.99
CA PRO A 20 -13.46 30.79 2.62
C PRO A 20 -12.83 32.07 2.03
N GLN A 21 -13.64 33.13 1.87
CA GLN A 21 -13.21 34.42 1.29
C GLN A 21 -12.06 35.09 2.09
N GLU A 22 -11.81 34.66 3.32
CA GLU A 22 -10.70 35.10 4.15
C GLU A 22 -9.33 34.68 3.59
N ILE A 23 -9.28 33.69 2.70
CA ILE A 23 -8.07 33.23 1.99
C ILE A 23 -8.15 33.71 0.53
N ASN A 24 -8.33 35.01 0.33
CA ASN A 24 -8.33 35.60 -1.00
C ASN A 24 -6.91 36.11 -1.30
N ASN A 25 -6.21 35.38 -2.17
CA ASN A 25 -4.87 35.61 -2.73
C ASN A 25 -3.69 35.11 -1.89
N GLY A 26 -3.30 33.86 -2.14
CA GLY A 26 -2.07 33.23 -1.64
C GLY A 26 -1.89 31.83 -2.22
N GLU A 27 -0.69 31.27 -2.09
CA GLU A 27 -0.40 29.85 -2.36
C GLU A 27 -0.79 29.02 -1.13
N VAL A 28 -1.31 27.82 -1.34
CA VAL A 28 -1.72 26.90 -0.27
C VAL A 28 -1.14 25.52 -0.53
N ASP A 29 -0.64 24.89 0.52
CA ASP A 29 -0.28 23.47 0.49
C ASP A 29 -1.55 22.62 0.53
N ILE A 30 -1.67 21.66 -0.39
CA ILE A 30 -2.80 20.74 -0.47
C ILE A 30 -2.36 19.36 0.00
N VAL A 31 -3.09 18.79 0.96
CA VAL A 31 -2.94 17.39 1.40
C VAL A 31 -4.20 16.63 1.05
N ILE A 32 -4.06 15.56 0.27
CA ILE A 32 -5.15 14.66 -0.12
C ILE A 32 -4.98 13.36 0.67
N ILE A 33 -6.04 12.95 1.37
CA ILE A 33 -6.10 11.68 2.10
C ILE A 33 -7.23 10.87 1.47
N ALA A 34 -6.89 9.77 0.80
CA ALA A 34 -7.86 8.83 0.26
C ALA A 34 -8.04 7.69 1.28
N GLU A 35 -9.22 7.59 1.89
CA GLU A 35 -9.51 6.55 2.90
C GLU A 35 -9.78 5.17 2.29
N GLU A 36 -10.18 5.11 1.02
CA GLU A 36 -10.56 3.87 0.32
C GLU A 36 -9.50 3.37 -0.66
N GLU A 37 -8.39 4.10 -0.83
CA GLU A 37 -7.25 3.58 -1.58
C GLU A 37 -6.44 2.68 -0.67
N LEU A 38 -6.24 1.44 -1.13
CA LEU A 38 -5.35 0.49 -0.47
C LEU A 38 -3.97 1.11 -0.40
N ASP A 39 -3.42 1.16 0.81
CA ASP A 39 -2.04 1.58 0.97
C ASP A 39 -1.08 0.51 0.39
N GLU A 40 0.22 0.81 0.38
CA GLU A 40 1.22 -0.15 -0.14
C GLU A 40 1.17 -1.48 0.61
N PHE A 41 0.88 -1.46 1.92
CA PHE A 41 0.79 -2.67 2.72
C PHE A 41 -0.43 -3.51 2.32
N ASP A 42 -1.59 -2.88 2.18
CA ASP A 42 -2.83 -3.51 1.76
C ASP A 42 -2.71 -4.14 0.36
N LEU A 43 -2.09 -3.41 -0.57
CA LEU A 43 -1.82 -3.90 -1.93
C LEU A 43 -0.91 -5.14 -1.91
N ARG A 44 0.18 -5.09 -1.14
CA ARG A 44 1.12 -6.20 -1.01
C ARG A 44 0.50 -7.40 -0.31
N TYR A 45 -0.32 -7.15 0.72
CA TYR A 45 -1.02 -8.19 1.44
C TYR A 45 -2.02 -8.93 0.55
N GLN A 46 -2.82 -8.21 -0.25
CA GLN A 46 -3.71 -8.82 -1.24
C GLN A 46 -2.93 -9.66 -2.26
N LEU A 47 -1.81 -9.16 -2.79
CA LEU A 47 -0.98 -9.91 -3.73
C LEU A 47 -0.45 -11.22 -3.12
N LEU A 48 -0.05 -11.21 -1.85
CA LEU A 48 0.44 -12.41 -1.15
C LEU A 48 -0.69 -13.43 -0.91
N GLN A 49 -1.90 -12.94 -0.62
CA GLN A 49 -3.10 -13.77 -0.50
C GLN A 49 -3.47 -14.43 -1.83
N GLU A 50 -3.51 -13.68 -2.93
CA GLU A 50 -3.78 -14.20 -4.28
C GLU A 50 -2.74 -15.25 -4.70
N LYS A 51 -1.48 -15.00 -4.38
CA LYS A 51 -0.39 -15.96 -4.62
C LYS A 51 -0.44 -17.15 -3.66
N GLY A 52 -1.35 -17.19 -2.70
CA GLY A 52 -1.55 -18.30 -1.78
C GLY A 52 -0.44 -18.48 -0.77
N TYR A 53 0.38 -17.45 -0.51
CA TYR A 53 1.47 -17.53 0.48
C TYR A 53 1.00 -17.66 1.93
N TYR A 54 -0.32 -17.53 2.16
CA TYR A 54 -0.96 -17.81 3.45
C TYR A 54 -1.66 -19.18 3.49
N ASN A 55 -1.67 -19.94 2.39
CA ASN A 55 -2.16 -21.32 2.40
C ASN A 55 -1.14 -22.21 3.11
N HIS A 56 -1.61 -22.97 4.11
CA HIS A 56 -0.80 -23.93 4.87
C HIS A 56 0.01 -24.86 3.98
N ASP A 57 -0.61 -25.41 2.92
CA ASP A 57 0.05 -26.37 2.03
C ASP A 57 1.20 -25.71 1.26
N LYS A 58 1.00 -24.48 0.79
CA LYS A 58 2.02 -23.73 0.05
C LYS A 58 3.18 -23.31 0.95
N ILE A 59 2.90 -22.98 2.21
CA ILE A 59 3.95 -22.72 3.21
C ILE A 59 4.79 -23.98 3.44
N LEU A 60 4.16 -25.14 3.57
CA LEU A 60 4.87 -26.41 3.74
C LEU A 60 5.73 -26.76 2.54
N ASP A 61 5.26 -26.48 1.32
CA ASP A 61 6.04 -26.72 0.10
C ASP A 61 7.28 -25.83 0.03
N ILE A 62 7.15 -24.53 0.35
CA ILE A 62 8.29 -23.61 0.44
C ILE A 62 9.31 -24.08 1.49
N ILE A 63 8.84 -24.52 2.66
CA ILE A 63 9.72 -25.05 3.73
C ILE A 63 10.48 -26.29 3.23
N LYS A 64 9.82 -27.17 2.47
CA LYS A 64 10.46 -28.36 1.90
C LYS A 64 11.52 -27.97 0.86
N GLU A 65 11.21 -27.06 -0.04
CA GLU A 65 12.15 -26.57 -1.06
C GLU A 65 13.42 -25.99 -0.41
N ILE A 66 13.27 -25.05 0.53
CA ILE A 66 14.40 -24.46 1.26
C ILE A 66 15.24 -25.53 1.96
N LYS A 67 14.58 -26.51 2.59
CA LYS A 67 15.28 -27.59 3.30
C LYS A 67 16.09 -28.47 2.35
N LEU A 68 15.58 -28.72 1.14
CA LEU A 68 16.31 -29.47 0.11
C LEU A 68 17.50 -28.67 -0.40
N GLU A 69 17.32 -27.38 -0.71
CA GLU A 69 18.40 -26.49 -1.15
C GLU A 69 19.54 -26.44 -0.12
N MET A 70 19.22 -26.27 1.17
CA MET A 70 20.22 -26.28 2.23
C MET A 70 20.97 -27.62 2.36
N LEU A 71 20.31 -28.75 2.10
CA LEU A 71 20.96 -30.07 2.13
C LEU A 71 21.88 -30.26 0.92
N GLU A 72 21.47 -29.79 -0.26
CA GLU A 72 22.30 -29.81 -1.46
C GLU A 72 23.54 -28.93 -1.31
N GLU A 73 23.41 -27.72 -0.77
CA GLU A 73 24.56 -26.85 -0.48
C GLU A 73 25.54 -27.48 0.52
N ASN A 74 25.04 -28.13 1.57
CA ASN A 74 25.89 -28.79 2.56
C ASN A 74 26.61 -30.03 2.00
N ASN A 75 25.97 -30.77 1.10
CA ASN A 75 26.61 -31.92 0.43
C ASN A 75 27.61 -31.50 -0.65
N ASN A 76 27.39 -30.37 -1.31
CA ASN A 76 28.29 -29.84 -2.34
C ASN A 76 29.51 -29.10 -1.76
N ASN A 77 29.45 -28.68 -0.50
CA ASN A 77 30.53 -27.99 0.22
C ASN A 77 31.33 -28.91 1.17
N ALA A 78 31.04 -30.21 1.20
CA ALA A 78 31.74 -31.24 2.00
C ALA A 78 32.66 -32.10 1.14
#